data_AF-A0A519EM38-F1
#
_entry.id   AF-A0A519EM38-F1
#
_cell.length_a   1.000
_cell.length_b   1.000
_cell.length_c   1.000
_cell.angle_alpha   90.00
_cell.angle_beta   90.00
_cell.angle_gamma   90.00
#
_symmetry.space_group_name_H-M   'P 1'
#
loop_
_entity.id
_entity.type
_entity.pdbx_description
1 polymer ?
#
loop_
_entity_poly.entity_id
_entity_poly.type
_entity_poly.pdbx_seq_one_letter_code
_entity_poly.pdbx_strand_id
1 'polypeptide(L)'
;GAGTPVARLKPVKVAGVTVANATLHNMDEVARLGLMIGDTVIIRRAGDVIPQVVQVVQERRPTDARAVEIPQTCPVCGSQVERTQLIKRSKGKETISEGAVYRCVGRLACGAQLKQAIIHYVSRRAMDIEGLGDKTIEQLVDEKLIGSPADLYKLKYEQIIDLEGFAEISSKKLLKAIDDSKQPTLARFIYALGIPDVGEETAKVLARSLGSLDRVIVALPEVLTYLPDVGLEVAHEIHSFFEDEHNQNVIGALLGECQMELQDTGDLGAEFAASATLGGMLDKLNIPSVGPGAAQKLADKFGTLEAVVSADWLDMRQTLPEKQAQAVRAFFDVPEHAQRALAIEQQLKDFGMHWQSEKKVVEGLPLAGQTWVLTGSLELMSRDVAKEKLEGLGAKVSGSVSAKTHTVVAGPGAGSKLTKANELGLKVLDEEAFVGFLKQQGVEVG
;
A
#
# COMPACT_ATOMS: atom_id res chain seq x y z
N GLY A 1 6.67 14.28 2.61
CA GLY A 1 7.59 14.25 3.77
C GLY A 1 9.06 14.13 3.44
N ALA A 2 9.46 13.40 2.39
CA ALA A 2 10.87 13.15 2.07
C ALA A 2 11.66 14.43 1.75
N GLY A 3 12.83 14.59 2.36
CA GLY A 3 13.83 15.61 2.04
C GLY A 3 14.75 15.11 0.92
N THR A 4 14.36 15.34 -0.33
CA THR A 4 15.10 14.88 -1.51
C THR A 4 16.14 15.93 -1.94
N PRO A 5 17.45 15.61 -1.94
CA PRO A 5 18.47 16.53 -2.40
C PRO A 5 18.41 16.70 -3.93
N VAL A 6 18.49 17.95 -4.40
CA VAL A 6 18.50 18.31 -5.82
C VAL A 6 19.70 19.21 -6.10
N ALA A 7 20.56 18.80 -7.04
CA ALA A 7 21.70 19.60 -7.47
C ALA A 7 21.23 20.72 -8.39
N ARG A 8 21.50 21.97 -8.02
CA ARG A 8 21.41 23.12 -8.93
C ARG A 8 22.71 23.24 -9.71
N LEU A 9 22.62 23.16 -11.02
CA LEU A 9 23.76 23.11 -11.93
C LEU A 9 23.87 24.42 -12.72
N LYS A 10 25.10 24.78 -13.09
CA LYS A 10 25.30 25.77 -14.15
C LYS A 10 24.64 25.23 -15.44
N PRO A 11 23.74 25.99 -16.09
CA PRO A 11 23.01 25.49 -17.25
C PRO A 11 23.92 24.88 -18.31
N VAL A 12 23.62 23.64 -18.71
CA VAL A 12 24.41 22.88 -19.69
C VAL A 12 23.49 22.14 -20.67
N LYS A 13 23.89 22.02 -21.93
CA LYS A 13 23.13 21.28 -22.93
C LYS A 13 23.44 19.78 -22.84
N VAL A 14 22.40 18.97 -22.67
CA VAL A 14 22.47 17.50 -22.69
C VAL A 14 21.38 16.97 -23.60
N ALA A 15 21.77 16.23 -24.65
CA ALA A 15 20.83 15.66 -25.62
C ALA A 15 19.78 16.67 -26.14
N GLY A 16 20.25 17.88 -26.51
CA GLY A 16 19.40 18.93 -27.09
C GLY A 16 18.62 19.80 -26.09
N VAL A 17 18.59 19.46 -24.80
CA VAL A 17 17.85 20.22 -23.77
C VAL A 17 18.82 20.86 -22.77
N THR A 18 18.47 22.07 -22.29
CA THR A 18 19.23 22.75 -21.24
C THR A 18 18.85 22.17 -19.88
N VAL A 19 19.82 21.59 -19.18
CA VAL A 19 19.67 21.05 -17.83
C VAL A 19 20.23 22.04 -16.82
N ALA A 20 19.42 22.42 -15.84
CA ALA A 20 19.81 23.27 -14.71
C ALA A 20 19.62 22.60 -13.34
N ASN A 21 18.91 21.46 -13.30
CA ASN A 21 18.69 20.68 -12.09
C ASN A 21 18.95 19.20 -12.37
N ALA A 22 19.53 18.49 -11.41
CA ALA A 22 19.66 17.04 -11.45
C ALA A 22 19.33 16.43 -10.09
N THR A 23 18.67 15.27 -10.09
CA THR A 23 18.40 14.54 -8.84
C THR A 23 19.70 13.97 -8.26
N LEU A 24 19.78 13.98 -6.93
CA LEU A 24 20.83 13.29 -6.16
C LEU A 24 20.28 12.05 -5.45
N HIS A 25 19.03 11.67 -5.68
CA HIS A 25 18.30 10.57 -5.05
C HIS A 25 18.12 10.72 -3.53
N ASN A 26 19.18 10.61 -2.74
CA ASN A 26 19.18 10.69 -1.28
C ASN A 26 20.60 11.01 -0.75
N MET A 27 20.73 11.18 0.57
CA MET A 27 22.03 11.54 1.17
C MET A 27 23.06 10.41 1.15
N ASP A 28 22.63 9.15 1.09
CA ASP A 28 23.56 8.02 0.94
C ASP A 28 24.24 8.06 -0.43
N GLU A 29 23.51 8.43 -1.48
CA GLU A 29 24.07 8.61 -2.82
C GLU A 29 25.01 9.81 -2.89
N VAL A 30 24.67 10.92 -2.22
CA VAL A 30 25.56 12.08 -2.09
C VAL A 30 26.88 11.68 -1.41
N ALA A 31 26.80 10.90 -0.33
CA ALA A 31 27.97 10.39 0.38
C ALA A 31 28.78 9.41 -0.49
N ARG A 32 28.11 8.49 -1.21
CA ARG A 32 28.76 7.53 -2.12
C ARG A 32 29.52 8.22 -3.25
N LEU A 33 28.96 9.29 -3.81
CA LEU A 33 29.61 10.11 -4.83
C LEU A 33 30.72 10.98 -4.26
N GLY A 34 30.76 11.17 -2.93
CA GLY A 34 31.62 12.14 -2.27
C GLY A 34 31.36 13.57 -2.74
N LEU A 35 30.12 13.88 -3.10
CA LEU A 35 29.75 15.12 -3.78
C LEU A 35 29.76 16.33 -2.83
N MET A 36 30.34 17.43 -3.30
CA MET A 36 30.42 18.70 -2.61
C MET A 36 29.82 19.83 -3.44
N ILE A 37 29.29 20.85 -2.79
CA ILE A 37 28.84 22.09 -3.42
C ILE A 37 30.07 22.79 -4.03
N GLY A 38 30.02 23.04 -5.34
CA GLY A 38 31.13 23.61 -6.11
C GLY A 38 31.82 22.60 -7.04
N ASP A 39 31.53 21.30 -6.89
CA ASP A 39 32.13 20.27 -7.73
C ASP A 39 31.76 20.40 -9.22
N THR A 40 32.71 20.03 -10.07
CA THR A 40 32.43 19.69 -11.46
C THR A 40 31.90 18.26 -11.50
N VAL A 41 30.72 18.06 -12.07
CA VAL A 41 30.04 16.76 -12.11
C VAL A 41 29.76 16.31 -13.54
N ILE A 42 29.70 15.00 -13.73
CA ILE A 42 29.22 14.37 -14.96
C ILE A 42 27.76 13.99 -14.73
N ILE A 43 26.89 14.49 -15.59
CA ILE A 43 25.46 14.20 -15.57
C ILE A 43 25.07 13.32 -16.74
N ARG A 44 24.04 12.50 -16.52
CA ARG A 44 23.42 11.67 -17.54
C ARG A 44 21.91 11.86 -17.49
N ARG A 45 21.27 11.77 -18.65
CA ARG A 45 19.82 11.70 -18.78
C ARG A 45 19.44 10.25 -19.05
N ALA A 46 18.68 9.64 -18.15
CA ALA A 46 18.16 8.28 -18.34
C ALA A 46 16.80 8.36 -19.05
N GLY A 47 16.67 7.69 -20.20
CA GLY A 47 15.40 7.53 -20.91
C GLY A 47 14.67 8.83 -21.27
N ASP A 48 15.41 9.91 -21.54
CA ASP A 48 14.87 11.25 -21.85
C ASP A 48 14.03 11.95 -20.76
N VAL A 49 13.92 11.42 -19.53
CA VAL A 49 13.02 12.04 -18.52
C VAL A 49 13.78 12.88 -17.48
N ILE A 50 14.65 12.28 -16.65
CA ILE A 50 15.22 12.97 -15.48
C ILE A 50 16.76 12.99 -15.53
N PRO A 51 17.40 14.17 -15.49
CA PRO A 51 18.85 14.28 -15.33
C PRO A 51 19.31 13.83 -13.94
N GLN A 52 20.36 13.02 -13.88
CA GLN A 52 21.00 12.56 -12.65
C GLN A 52 22.51 12.80 -12.68
N VAL A 53 23.11 13.02 -11.51
CA VAL A 53 24.56 13.06 -11.35
C VAL A 53 25.11 11.63 -11.32
N VAL A 54 26.12 11.35 -12.15
CA VAL A 54 26.74 10.02 -12.25
C VAL A 54 28.04 9.94 -11.45
N GLN A 55 28.88 10.97 -11.54
CA GLN A 55 30.16 11.03 -10.84
C GLN A 55 30.65 12.47 -10.69
N VAL A 56 31.52 12.67 -9.70
CA VAL A 56 32.28 13.90 -9.47
C VAL A 56 33.61 13.82 -10.21
N VAL A 57 34.03 14.91 -10.87
CA VAL A 57 35.37 15.05 -11.46
C VAL A 57 36.31 15.63 -10.40
N GLN A 58 36.90 14.74 -9.60
CA GLN A 58 37.64 15.13 -8.39
C GLN A 58 38.86 16.02 -8.68
N GLU A 59 39.49 15.86 -9.85
CA GLU A 59 40.66 16.65 -10.27
C GLU A 59 40.32 18.13 -10.52
N ARG A 60 39.03 18.46 -10.62
CA ARG A 60 38.51 19.82 -10.81
C ARG A 60 37.79 20.37 -9.59
N ARG A 61 37.90 19.69 -8.43
CA ARG A 61 37.31 20.17 -7.19
C ARG A 61 37.99 21.47 -6.77
N PRO A 62 37.23 22.58 -6.62
CA PRO A 62 37.82 23.82 -6.14
C PRO A 62 38.13 23.71 -4.64
N THR A 63 39.07 24.52 -4.16
CA THR A 63 39.52 24.48 -2.75
C THR A 63 38.47 24.98 -1.76
N ASP A 64 37.47 25.73 -2.24
CA ASP A 64 36.35 26.26 -1.46
C ASP A 64 35.09 25.38 -1.56
N ALA A 65 35.21 24.15 -2.06
CA ALA A 65 34.11 23.19 -2.11
C ALA A 65 33.56 22.90 -0.70
N ARG A 66 32.23 22.88 -0.56
CA ARG A 66 31.54 22.70 0.73
C ARG A 66 30.81 21.37 0.79
N ALA A 67 30.81 20.72 1.94
CA ALA A 67 30.02 19.50 2.14
C ALA A 67 28.52 19.77 1.90
N VAL A 68 27.83 18.80 1.32
CA VAL A 68 26.37 18.80 1.25
C VAL A 68 25.84 18.25 2.57
N GLU A 69 25.13 19.08 3.31
CA GLU A 69 24.52 18.71 4.58
C GLU A 69 23.00 18.70 4.45
N ILE A 70 22.36 17.79 5.18
CA ILE A 70 20.91 17.81 5.29
C ILE A 70 20.49 18.80 6.38
N PRO A 71 19.50 19.68 6.14
CA PRO A 71 19.05 20.59 7.17
C PRO A 71 18.41 19.82 8.32
N GLN A 72 18.79 20.15 9.56
CA GLN A 72 18.21 19.57 10.79
C GLN A 72 16.73 19.96 10.98
N THR A 73 16.32 21.06 10.36
CA THR A 73 14.95 21.59 10.37
C THR A 73 14.42 21.73 8.95
N CYS A 74 13.16 21.38 8.75
CA CYS A 74 12.50 21.44 7.46
C CYS A 74 12.47 22.89 6.96
N PRO A 75 12.94 23.17 5.73
CA PRO A 75 12.99 24.53 5.19
C PRO A 75 11.59 25.12 4.90
N VAL A 76 10.53 24.32 5.03
CA VAL A 76 9.14 24.75 4.78
C VAL A 76 8.41 25.10 6.07
N CYS A 77 8.52 24.26 7.10
CA CYS A 77 7.73 24.42 8.33
C CYS A 77 8.56 24.52 9.62
N GLY A 78 9.89 24.45 9.53
CA GLY A 78 10.78 24.50 10.71
C GLY A 78 10.77 23.25 11.60
N SER A 79 9.89 22.28 11.36
CA SER A 79 9.87 21.00 12.10
C SER A 79 11.17 20.21 11.91
N GLN A 80 11.49 19.30 12.82
CA GLN A 80 12.70 18.49 12.70
C GLN A 80 12.71 17.62 11.43
N VAL A 81 13.90 17.32 10.94
CA VAL A 81 14.13 16.37 9.85
C VAL A 81 14.85 15.17 10.43
N GLU A 82 14.22 14.01 10.33
CA GLU A 82 14.74 12.77 10.89
C GLU A 82 15.03 11.77 9.77
N ARG A 83 16.06 10.94 9.97
CA ARG A 83 16.33 9.82 9.08
C ARG A 83 15.25 8.76 9.32
N THR A 84 14.60 8.31 8.25
CA THR A 84 13.51 7.31 8.34
C THR A 84 14.03 6.08 9.07
N GLN A 85 13.35 5.65 10.13
CA GLN A 85 13.66 4.39 10.79
C GLN A 85 12.92 3.25 10.07
N LEU A 86 13.66 2.23 9.68
CA LEU A 86 13.12 0.99 9.15
C LEU A 86 12.99 0.01 10.30
N ILE A 87 11.75 -0.24 10.70
CA ILE A 87 11.42 -1.31 11.63
C ILE A 87 11.27 -2.57 10.81
N LYS A 88 11.89 -3.66 11.24
CA LYS A 88 11.65 -5.01 10.71
C LYS A 88 11.15 -5.88 11.81
N ARG A 89 9.89 -6.29 11.71
CA ARG A 89 9.25 -7.23 12.63
C ARG A 89 9.36 -8.65 12.11
N SER A 90 10.05 -9.52 12.83
CA SER A 90 10.11 -10.95 12.50
C SER A 90 10.27 -11.81 13.75
N LYS A 91 9.41 -12.83 13.92
CA LYS A 91 9.56 -13.89 14.94
C LYS A 91 9.83 -13.37 16.37
N GLY A 92 9.10 -12.33 16.78
CA GLY A 92 9.15 -11.80 18.15
C GLY A 92 10.37 -10.92 18.40
N LYS A 93 11.09 -10.55 17.33
CA LYS A 93 12.19 -9.61 17.36
C LYS A 93 11.88 -8.43 16.46
N GLU A 94 12.00 -7.24 17.01
CA GLU A 94 12.01 -5.99 16.25
C GLU A 94 13.46 -5.58 16.05
N THR A 95 13.83 -5.28 14.80
CA THR A 95 15.12 -4.70 14.47
C THR A 95 14.90 -3.33 13.86
N ILE A 96 15.46 -2.31 14.50
CA ILE A 96 15.41 -0.93 14.00
C ILE A 96 16.72 -0.67 13.26
N SER A 97 16.60 -0.16 12.04
CA SER A 97 17.73 0.24 11.20
C SER A 97 17.45 1.59 10.57
N GLU A 98 18.50 2.32 10.17
CA GLU A 98 18.33 3.58 9.45
C GLU A 98 18.01 3.32 7.98
N GLY A 99 16.95 3.96 7.47
CA GLY A 99 16.60 4.01 6.06
C GLY A 99 17.38 5.09 5.32
N ALA A 100 17.37 5.04 3.98
CA ALA A 100 18.14 5.97 3.15
C ALA A 100 17.54 7.39 3.07
N VAL A 101 16.27 7.56 3.45
CA VAL A 101 15.50 8.78 3.24
C VAL A 101 15.38 9.54 4.54
N TYR A 102 15.59 10.85 4.50
CA TYR A 102 15.24 11.75 5.60
C TYR A 102 13.86 12.35 5.36
N ARG A 103 13.08 12.56 6.42
CA ARG A 103 11.71 13.04 6.34
C ARG A 103 11.46 14.16 7.34
N CYS A 104 10.69 15.15 6.91
CA CYS A 104 10.12 16.15 7.80
C CYS A 104 9.08 15.49 8.70
N VAL A 105 9.23 15.63 10.02
CA VAL A 105 8.28 15.10 11.01
C VAL A 105 7.07 16.01 11.23
N GLY A 106 7.05 17.18 10.60
CA GLY A 106 5.98 18.18 10.74
C GLY A 106 4.62 17.76 10.22
N ARG A 107 4.51 16.58 9.57
CA ARG A 107 3.28 16.00 9.02
C ARG A 107 2.38 17.09 8.40
N LEU A 108 1.21 17.35 8.97
CA LEU A 108 0.20 18.26 8.44
C LEU A 108 0.44 19.74 8.80
N ALA A 109 1.28 20.01 9.80
CA ALA A 109 1.80 21.37 10.03
C ALA A 109 2.78 21.79 8.91
N CYS A 110 3.26 20.83 8.10
CA CYS A 110 4.10 21.12 6.96
C CYS A 110 3.28 21.38 5.69
N GLY A 111 3.22 22.65 5.27
CA GLY A 111 2.52 23.05 4.04
C GLY A 111 2.95 22.27 2.79
N ALA A 112 4.22 21.85 2.68
CA ALA A 112 4.66 21.02 1.56
C ALA A 112 4.10 19.59 1.60
N GLN A 113 3.90 19.02 2.80
CA GLN A 113 3.27 17.71 2.92
C GLN A 113 1.77 17.81 2.68
N LEU A 114 1.13 18.87 3.18
CA LEU A 114 -0.28 19.15 2.90
C LEU A 114 -0.53 19.31 1.40
N LYS A 115 0.23 20.16 0.71
CA LYS A 115 0.13 20.35 -0.75
C LYS A 115 0.23 19.01 -1.50
N GLN A 116 1.23 18.18 -1.15
CA GLN A 116 1.41 16.88 -1.79
C GLN A 116 0.30 15.88 -1.45
N ALA A 117 -0.21 15.89 -0.22
CA ALA A 117 -1.35 15.07 0.17
C ALA A 117 -2.61 15.44 -0.63
N ILE A 118 -2.88 16.74 -0.80
CA ILE A 118 -4.01 17.23 -1.59
C ILE A 118 -3.81 16.91 -3.08
N ILE A 119 -2.62 17.13 -3.65
CA ILE A 119 -2.28 16.76 -5.03
C ILE A 119 -2.53 15.27 -5.28
N HIS A 120 -2.11 14.41 -4.35
CA HIS A 120 -2.37 12.98 -4.42
C HIS A 120 -3.86 12.66 -4.35
N TYR A 121 -4.56 13.25 -3.37
CA TYR A 121 -5.99 13.06 -3.14
C TYR A 121 -6.82 13.39 -4.38
N VAL A 122 -6.55 14.51 -5.05
CA VAL A 122 -7.32 14.94 -6.24
C VAL A 122 -6.90 14.23 -7.53
N SER A 123 -5.81 13.46 -7.50
CA SER A 123 -5.22 12.87 -8.71
C SER A 123 -6.18 11.92 -9.43
N ARG A 124 -5.92 11.69 -10.73
CA ARG A 124 -6.75 10.86 -11.62
C ARG A 124 -7.04 9.44 -11.10
N ARG A 125 -6.11 8.87 -10.34
CA ARG A 125 -6.26 7.51 -9.78
C ARG A 125 -6.89 7.49 -8.37
N ALA A 126 -7.04 8.65 -7.76
CA ALA A 126 -7.59 8.86 -6.43
C ALA A 126 -9.03 9.41 -6.50
N MET A 127 -9.26 10.71 -6.31
CA MET A 127 -10.61 11.29 -6.40
C MET A 127 -10.97 11.86 -7.78
N ASP A 128 -10.01 11.94 -8.71
CA ASP A 128 -10.19 12.43 -10.09
C ASP A 128 -10.92 13.77 -10.19
N ILE A 129 -10.43 14.76 -9.43
CA ILE A 129 -11.03 16.10 -9.44
C ILE A 129 -10.33 16.95 -10.50
N GLU A 130 -10.95 17.04 -11.67
CA GLU A 130 -10.46 17.89 -12.75
C GLU A 130 -10.50 19.38 -12.36
N GLY A 131 -9.50 20.14 -12.80
CA GLY A 131 -9.39 21.59 -12.55
C GLY A 131 -8.55 21.98 -11.34
N LEU A 132 -8.17 21.02 -10.48
CA LEU A 132 -7.19 21.22 -9.40
C LEU A 132 -5.79 20.81 -9.85
N GLY A 133 -5.12 21.70 -10.60
CA GLY A 133 -3.70 21.53 -10.91
C GLY A 133 -2.80 21.90 -9.72
N ASP A 134 -1.54 21.45 -9.77
CA ASP A 134 -0.55 21.66 -8.70
C ASP A 134 -0.47 23.13 -8.24
N LYS A 135 -0.45 24.08 -9.19
CA LYS A 135 -0.39 25.53 -8.88
C LYS A 135 -1.64 26.04 -8.15
N THR A 136 -2.82 25.57 -8.54
CA THR A 136 -4.07 25.95 -7.89
C THR A 136 -4.10 25.44 -6.46
N ILE A 137 -3.66 24.19 -6.24
CA ILE A 137 -3.58 23.60 -4.90
C ILE A 137 -2.56 24.34 -4.05
N GLU A 138 -1.41 24.69 -4.63
CA GLU A 138 -0.40 25.53 -3.96
C GLU A 138 -1.01 26.85 -3.50
N GLN A 139 -1.75 27.55 -4.38
CA GLN A 139 -2.42 28.80 -4.04
C GLN A 139 -3.46 28.63 -2.93
N LEU A 140 -4.34 27.62 -3.04
CA LEU A 140 -5.38 27.34 -2.02
C LEU A 140 -4.77 27.08 -0.63
N VAL A 141 -3.65 26.35 -0.57
CA VAL A 141 -2.96 26.08 0.70
C VAL A 141 -2.22 27.33 1.21
N ASP A 142 -1.55 28.07 0.34
CA ASP A 142 -0.77 29.26 0.73
C ASP A 142 -1.67 30.41 1.22
N GLU A 143 -2.86 30.55 0.63
CA GLU A 143 -3.90 31.48 1.06
C GLU A 143 -4.72 30.95 2.26
N LYS A 144 -4.39 29.74 2.76
CA LYS A 144 -5.05 29.08 3.89
C LYS A 144 -6.56 28.86 3.68
N LEU A 145 -6.98 28.70 2.43
CA LEU A 145 -8.35 28.34 2.07
C LEU A 145 -8.63 26.86 2.35
N ILE A 146 -7.60 26.02 2.28
CA ILE A 146 -7.68 24.59 2.62
C ILE A 146 -6.56 24.15 3.57
N GLY A 147 -6.91 23.34 4.57
CA GLY A 147 -5.99 22.71 5.53
C GLY A 147 -6.03 21.18 5.49
N SER A 148 -7.02 20.61 4.79
CA SER A 148 -7.29 19.17 4.69
C SER A 148 -8.07 18.86 3.40
N PRO A 149 -8.15 17.59 2.98
CA PRO A 149 -9.00 17.20 1.86
C PRO A 149 -10.48 17.56 2.06
N ALA A 150 -10.98 17.54 3.30
CA ALA A 150 -12.37 17.88 3.62
C ALA A 150 -12.72 19.34 3.29
N ASP A 151 -11.74 20.25 3.37
CA ASP A 151 -11.96 21.68 3.10
C ASP A 151 -12.24 21.95 1.62
N LEU A 152 -11.81 21.08 0.70
CA LEU A 152 -12.14 21.19 -0.73
C LEU A 152 -13.66 21.24 -0.94
N TYR A 153 -14.39 20.41 -0.21
CA TYR A 153 -15.85 20.30 -0.30
C TYR A 153 -16.60 21.46 0.37
N LYS A 154 -15.87 22.34 1.07
CA LYS A 154 -16.40 23.52 1.75
C LYS A 154 -16.11 24.81 0.99
N LEU A 155 -15.33 24.75 -0.10
CA LEU A 155 -14.98 25.90 -0.92
C LEU A 155 -16.23 26.53 -1.55
N LYS A 156 -16.27 27.86 -1.51
CA LYS A 156 -17.33 28.66 -2.12
C LYS A 156 -16.88 29.31 -3.42
N TYR A 157 -17.84 29.65 -4.26
CA TYR A 157 -17.58 30.30 -5.55
C TYR A 157 -16.75 31.57 -5.42
N GLU A 158 -17.06 32.40 -4.41
CA GLU A 158 -16.37 33.67 -4.16
C GLU A 158 -14.89 33.46 -3.81
N GLN A 159 -14.55 32.35 -3.15
CA GLN A 159 -13.16 32.03 -2.80
C GLN A 159 -12.36 31.52 -4.01
N ILE A 160 -13.03 30.99 -5.03
CA ILE A 160 -12.38 30.41 -6.22
C ILE A 160 -12.24 31.47 -7.33
N ILE A 161 -13.26 32.30 -7.53
CA ILE A 161 -13.27 33.30 -8.61
C ILE A 161 -12.17 34.36 -8.45
N ASP A 162 -11.76 34.62 -7.21
CA ASP A 162 -10.69 35.57 -6.87
C ASP A 162 -9.28 34.98 -7.06
N LEU A 163 -9.15 33.67 -7.34
CA LEU A 163 -7.87 33.00 -7.58
C LEU A 163 -7.31 33.31 -8.97
N GLU A 164 -5.98 33.20 -9.09
CA GLU A 164 -5.31 33.51 -10.35
C GLU A 164 -5.64 32.41 -11.38
N GLY A 165 -6.06 32.83 -12.58
CA GLY A 165 -6.41 31.90 -13.67
C GLY A 165 -7.83 31.35 -13.61
N PHE A 166 -8.65 31.80 -12.66
CA PHE A 166 -10.07 31.46 -12.60
C PHE A 166 -10.97 32.54 -13.23
N ALA A 167 -12.05 32.09 -13.84
CA ALA A 167 -13.12 32.88 -14.40
C ALA A 167 -14.45 32.21 -14.06
N GLU A 168 -15.58 32.84 -14.38
CA GLU A 168 -16.89 32.33 -13.96
C GLU A 168 -17.14 30.88 -14.37
N ILE A 169 -16.81 30.54 -15.62
CA ILE A 169 -17.03 29.19 -16.16
C ILE A 169 -16.10 28.16 -15.50
N SER A 170 -14.80 28.46 -15.37
CA SER A 170 -13.85 27.52 -14.77
C SER A 170 -14.11 27.31 -13.28
N SER A 171 -14.53 28.35 -12.56
CA SER A 171 -14.89 28.26 -11.13
C SER A 171 -16.11 27.37 -10.91
N LYS A 172 -17.17 27.56 -11.72
CA LYS A 172 -18.37 26.71 -11.68
C LYS A 172 -18.06 25.26 -12.04
N LYS A 173 -17.20 25.04 -13.04
CA LYS A 173 -16.75 23.69 -13.43
C LYS A 173 -15.97 23.00 -12.31
N LEU A 174 -15.07 23.71 -11.64
CA LEU A 174 -14.29 23.17 -10.53
C LEU A 174 -15.19 22.76 -9.36
N LEU A 175 -16.11 23.64 -8.93
CA LEU A 175 -17.06 23.32 -7.86
C LEU A 175 -17.91 22.09 -8.20
N LYS A 176 -18.35 22.00 -9.47
CA LYS A 176 -19.07 20.83 -9.94
C LYS A 176 -18.20 19.56 -9.91
N ALA A 177 -16.95 19.62 -10.35
CA ALA A 177 -16.03 18.48 -10.29
C ALA A 177 -15.76 18.01 -8.85
N ILE A 178 -15.64 18.94 -7.90
CA ILE A 178 -15.52 18.62 -6.48
C ILE A 178 -16.79 17.91 -5.99
N ASP A 179 -17.98 18.45 -6.30
CA ASP A 179 -19.25 17.85 -5.87
C ASP A 179 -19.48 16.46 -6.48
N ASP A 180 -19.22 16.31 -7.78
CA ASP A 180 -19.34 15.04 -8.50
C ASP A 180 -18.37 13.96 -7.95
N SER A 181 -17.26 14.36 -7.30
CA SER A 181 -16.29 13.44 -6.69
C SER A 181 -16.75 12.81 -5.36
N LYS A 182 -17.92 13.19 -4.81
CA LYS A 182 -18.43 12.68 -3.52
C LYS A 182 -18.90 11.23 -3.54
N GLN A 183 -18.83 10.54 -4.68
CA GLN A 183 -19.21 9.13 -4.81
C GLN A 183 -18.05 8.25 -5.30
N PRO A 184 -16.88 8.23 -4.62
CA PRO A 184 -15.77 7.40 -5.04
C PRO A 184 -16.03 5.91 -4.72
N THR A 185 -15.37 5.01 -5.44
CA THR A 185 -15.29 3.61 -5.01
C THR A 185 -14.43 3.48 -3.76
N LEU A 186 -14.70 2.49 -2.91
CA LEU A 186 -13.94 2.25 -1.68
C LEU A 186 -12.43 2.15 -1.93
N ALA A 187 -12.01 1.47 -3.00
CA ALA A 187 -10.60 1.34 -3.36
C ALA A 187 -9.94 2.69 -3.68
N ARG A 188 -10.64 3.53 -4.44
CA ARG A 188 -10.15 4.87 -4.80
C ARG A 188 -10.06 5.77 -3.58
N PHE A 189 -11.06 5.70 -2.69
CA PHE A 189 -11.05 6.46 -1.46
C PHE A 189 -9.89 6.06 -0.55
N ILE A 190 -9.67 4.76 -0.30
CA ILE A 190 -8.52 4.27 0.49
C ILE A 190 -7.19 4.73 -0.12
N TYR A 191 -7.06 4.66 -1.44
CA TYR A 191 -5.86 5.14 -2.13
C TYR A 191 -5.70 6.66 -1.97
N ALA A 192 -6.79 7.44 -2.08
CA ALA A 192 -6.78 8.89 -1.95
C ALA A 192 -6.34 9.37 -0.56
N LEU A 193 -6.59 8.60 0.50
CA LEU A 193 -6.15 8.91 1.87
C LEU A 193 -4.61 9.00 2.01
N GLY A 194 -3.85 8.42 1.08
CA GLY A 194 -2.40 8.55 1.06
C GLY A 194 -1.70 7.85 2.23
N ILE A 195 -2.26 6.71 2.66
CA ILE A 195 -1.69 5.88 3.74
C ILE A 195 -0.26 5.45 3.35
N PRO A 196 0.74 5.60 4.24
CA PRO A 196 2.10 5.20 3.94
C PRO A 196 2.20 3.74 3.48
N ASP A 197 3.00 3.50 2.45
CA ASP A 197 3.23 2.19 1.82
C ASP A 197 1.99 1.47 1.24
N VAL A 198 0.83 2.14 1.22
CA VAL A 198 -0.38 1.64 0.54
C VAL A 198 -0.47 2.23 -0.85
N GLY A 199 -0.12 1.41 -1.85
CA GLY A 199 -0.33 1.73 -3.26
C GLY A 199 -1.75 1.42 -3.74
N GLU A 200 -2.01 1.75 -5.01
CA GLU A 200 -3.31 1.51 -5.66
C GLU A 200 -3.76 0.05 -5.58
N GLU A 201 -2.85 -0.89 -5.85
CA GLU A 201 -3.15 -2.33 -5.78
C GLU A 201 -3.47 -2.79 -4.35
N THR A 202 -2.74 -2.28 -3.36
CA THR A 202 -3.01 -2.58 -1.95
C THR A 202 -4.36 -2.02 -1.52
N ALA A 203 -4.72 -0.81 -1.98
CA ALA A 203 -6.03 -0.22 -1.72
C ALA A 203 -7.18 -1.03 -2.34
N LYS A 204 -7.00 -1.54 -3.57
CA LYS A 204 -7.94 -2.48 -4.21
C LYS A 204 -8.09 -3.77 -3.41
N VAL A 205 -6.97 -4.33 -2.95
CA VAL A 205 -6.97 -5.53 -2.10
C VAL A 205 -7.75 -5.26 -0.81
N LEU A 206 -7.48 -4.15 -0.11
CA LEU A 206 -8.20 -3.79 1.12
C LEU A 206 -9.71 -3.66 0.89
N ALA A 207 -10.11 -2.89 -0.14
CA ALA A 207 -11.50 -2.68 -0.47
C ALA A 207 -12.23 -3.99 -0.83
N ARG A 208 -11.64 -4.81 -1.69
CA ARG A 208 -12.23 -6.08 -2.11
C ARG A 208 -12.29 -7.10 -0.98
N SER A 209 -11.23 -7.19 -0.19
CA SER A 209 -11.09 -8.23 0.84
C SER A 209 -11.96 -7.94 2.05
N LEU A 210 -11.89 -6.70 2.55
CA LEU A 210 -12.61 -6.30 3.76
C LEU A 210 -14.00 -5.75 3.46
N GLY A 211 -14.27 -5.28 2.24
CA GLY A 211 -15.61 -4.87 1.79
C GLY A 211 -16.15 -3.60 2.41
N SER A 212 -15.63 -3.12 3.55
CA SER A 212 -16.07 -1.86 4.16
C SER A 212 -14.90 -1.07 4.73
N LEU A 213 -15.04 0.25 4.71
CA LEU A 213 -14.08 1.14 5.34
C LEU A 213 -14.02 0.91 6.85
N ASP A 214 -15.15 0.65 7.51
CA ASP A 214 -15.19 0.39 8.95
C ASP A 214 -14.30 -0.80 9.34
N ARG A 215 -14.31 -1.88 8.55
CA ARG A 215 -13.42 -3.03 8.78
C ARG A 215 -11.96 -2.64 8.56
N VAL A 216 -11.66 -1.81 7.54
CA VAL A 216 -10.29 -1.33 7.29
C VAL A 216 -9.79 -0.46 8.45
N ILE A 217 -10.63 0.44 8.99
CA ILE A 217 -10.30 1.35 10.09
C ILE A 217 -9.92 0.58 11.36
N VAL A 218 -10.72 -0.42 11.74
CA VAL A 218 -10.51 -1.14 13.01
C VAL A 218 -9.52 -2.30 12.90
N ALA A 219 -9.10 -2.69 11.69
CA ALA A 219 -8.29 -3.89 11.49
C ALA A 219 -6.96 -3.83 12.23
N LEU A 220 -6.66 -4.88 12.99
CA LEU A 220 -5.40 -5.08 13.66
C LEU A 220 -4.33 -5.51 12.64
N PRO A 221 -3.06 -5.10 12.83
CA PRO A 221 -1.95 -5.47 11.97
C PRO A 221 -1.88 -6.96 11.64
N GLU A 222 -2.06 -7.83 12.63
CA GLU A 222 -2.00 -9.28 12.47
C GLU A 222 -3.14 -9.81 11.60
N VAL A 223 -4.35 -9.24 11.73
CA VAL A 223 -5.50 -9.56 10.88
C VAL A 223 -5.26 -9.09 9.45
N LEU A 224 -4.66 -7.91 9.26
CA LEU A 224 -4.32 -7.39 7.94
C LEU A 224 -3.33 -8.29 7.19
N THR A 225 -2.45 -9.02 7.89
CA THR A 225 -1.51 -9.95 7.24
C THR A 225 -2.15 -11.20 6.63
N TYR A 226 -3.46 -11.40 6.80
CA TYR A 226 -4.20 -12.44 6.07
C TYR A 226 -4.52 -12.02 4.63
N LEU A 227 -4.49 -10.72 4.33
CA LEU A 227 -4.70 -10.21 2.99
C LEU A 227 -3.47 -10.49 2.10
N PRO A 228 -3.68 -10.77 0.80
CA PRO A 228 -2.58 -10.98 -0.13
C PRO A 228 -1.73 -9.72 -0.23
N ASP A 229 -0.42 -9.91 -0.32
CA ASP A 229 0.57 -8.83 -0.50
C ASP A 229 0.60 -7.77 0.62
N VAL A 230 -0.06 -8.01 1.76
CA VAL A 230 0.01 -7.16 2.97
C VAL A 230 0.93 -7.81 4.01
N GLY A 231 2.13 -7.27 4.15
CA GLY A 231 3.09 -7.66 5.19
C GLY A 231 2.90 -6.89 6.50
N LEU A 232 3.61 -7.28 7.56
CA LEU A 232 3.51 -6.63 8.87
C LEU A 232 3.83 -5.14 8.83
N GLU A 233 4.80 -4.69 8.03
CA GLU A 233 5.15 -3.27 7.97
C GLU A 233 3.98 -2.43 7.41
N VAL A 234 3.46 -2.80 6.25
CA VAL A 234 2.28 -2.15 5.65
C VAL A 234 1.07 -2.23 6.58
N ALA A 235 0.87 -3.37 7.25
CA ALA A 235 -0.22 -3.55 8.19
C ALA A 235 -0.14 -2.60 9.41
N HIS A 236 1.06 -2.33 9.91
CA HIS A 236 1.25 -1.34 10.98
C HIS A 236 1.07 0.09 10.49
N GLU A 237 1.50 0.43 9.28
CA GLU A 237 1.27 1.76 8.70
C GLU A 237 -0.23 2.02 8.51
N ILE A 238 -0.99 1.03 8.01
CA ILE A 238 -2.45 1.11 7.91
C ILE A 238 -3.08 1.34 9.29
N HIS A 239 -2.74 0.49 10.27
CA HIS A 239 -3.31 0.59 11.60
C HIS A 239 -2.97 1.92 12.28
N SER A 240 -1.70 2.33 12.25
CA SER A 240 -1.23 3.58 12.83
C SER A 240 -1.85 4.81 12.15
N PHE A 241 -2.10 4.75 10.84
CA PHE A 241 -2.80 5.81 10.12
C PHE A 241 -4.22 6.00 10.65
N PHE A 242 -4.95 4.92 10.91
CA PHE A 242 -6.32 4.99 11.40
C PHE A 242 -6.43 5.21 12.92
N GLU A 243 -5.38 4.96 13.70
CA GLU A 243 -5.32 5.36 15.12
C GLU A 243 -5.05 6.87 15.32
N ASP A 244 -4.53 7.56 14.31
CA ASP A 244 -4.24 8.98 14.37
C ASP A 244 -5.54 9.81 14.41
N GLU A 245 -5.73 10.56 15.50
CA GLU A 245 -6.94 11.36 15.76
C GLU A 245 -7.22 12.37 14.64
N HIS A 246 -6.18 12.96 14.04
CA HIS A 246 -6.39 13.90 12.95
C HIS A 246 -6.94 13.20 11.72
N ASN A 247 -6.39 12.05 11.34
CA ASN A 247 -6.89 11.28 10.20
C ASN A 247 -8.34 10.85 10.42
N GLN A 248 -8.69 10.39 11.62
CA GLN A 248 -10.07 10.05 11.99
C GLN A 248 -11.01 11.26 11.83
N ASN A 249 -10.60 12.45 12.29
CA ASN A 249 -11.38 13.67 12.15
C ASN A 249 -11.60 14.06 10.68
N VAL A 250 -10.57 13.96 9.84
CA VAL A 250 -10.69 14.26 8.40
C VAL A 250 -11.62 13.26 7.72
N ILE A 251 -11.47 11.96 7.98
CA ILE A 251 -12.35 10.92 7.42
C ILE A 251 -13.79 11.14 7.90
N GLY A 252 -13.98 11.42 9.18
CA GLY A 252 -15.30 11.74 9.75
C GLY A 252 -15.93 12.97 9.11
N ALA A 253 -15.15 14.02 8.85
CA ALA A 253 -15.63 15.21 8.14
C ALA A 253 -16.00 14.92 6.68
N LEU A 254 -15.22 14.08 5.98
CA LEU A 254 -15.52 13.67 4.60
C LEU A 254 -16.84 12.88 4.53
N LEU A 255 -17.00 11.85 5.38
CA LEU A 255 -18.17 10.97 5.35
C LEU A 255 -19.41 11.63 5.95
N GLY A 256 -19.26 12.40 7.02
CA GLY A 256 -20.36 13.04 7.74
C GLY A 256 -20.72 14.42 7.18
N GLU A 257 -19.83 15.40 7.36
CA GLU A 257 -20.13 16.80 7.01
C GLU A 257 -20.19 17.03 5.49
N CYS A 258 -19.28 16.41 4.73
CA CYS A 258 -19.21 16.57 3.28
C CYS A 258 -20.15 15.63 2.52
N GLN A 259 -20.86 14.75 3.23
CA GLN A 259 -21.82 13.79 2.69
C GLN A 259 -21.22 12.89 1.60
N MET A 260 -20.00 12.41 1.82
CA MET A 260 -19.36 11.49 0.88
C MET A 260 -19.93 10.08 1.00
N GLU A 261 -20.34 9.51 -0.13
CA GLU A 261 -20.98 8.20 -0.21
C GLU A 261 -20.07 7.21 -0.93
N LEU A 262 -19.42 6.34 -0.15
CA LEU A 262 -18.53 5.32 -0.71
C LEU A 262 -19.31 4.26 -1.49
N GLN A 263 -18.90 4.05 -2.73
CA GLN A 263 -19.40 2.99 -3.60
C GLN A 263 -18.59 1.70 -3.41
N ASP A 264 -19.12 0.59 -3.93
CA ASP A 264 -18.50 -0.74 -3.86
C ASP A 264 -18.24 -1.24 -2.42
N THR A 265 -19.02 -0.76 -1.44
CA THR A 265 -19.01 -1.29 -0.09
C THR A 265 -19.93 -2.51 0.03
N GLY A 266 -19.55 -3.49 0.84
CA GLY A 266 -20.34 -4.67 1.10
C GLY A 266 -19.76 -5.60 2.16
N ASP A 267 -20.04 -6.89 1.96
CA ASP A 267 -19.57 -7.96 2.83
C ASP A 267 -18.07 -8.23 2.66
N LEU A 268 -17.51 -8.96 3.63
CA LEU A 268 -16.19 -9.57 3.48
C LEU A 268 -16.13 -10.38 2.17
N GLY A 269 -15.03 -10.21 1.43
CA GLY A 269 -14.75 -10.99 0.23
C GLY A 269 -14.83 -12.48 0.52
N ALA A 270 -15.51 -13.23 -0.34
CA ALA A 270 -15.84 -14.63 -0.10
C ALA A 270 -14.58 -15.51 0.07
N GLU A 271 -13.47 -15.15 -0.59
CA GLU A 271 -12.19 -15.84 -0.44
C GLU A 271 -11.54 -15.68 0.95
N PHE A 272 -12.00 -14.71 1.74
CA PHE A 272 -11.53 -14.46 3.10
C PHE A 272 -12.46 -15.03 4.17
N ALA A 273 -13.68 -15.42 3.81
CA ALA A 273 -14.62 -16.06 4.73
C ALA A 273 -14.06 -17.40 5.23
N ALA A 274 -13.92 -17.53 6.55
CA ALA A 274 -13.29 -18.67 7.21
C ALA A 274 -11.89 -19.04 6.65
N SER A 275 -11.11 -18.02 6.28
CA SER A 275 -9.77 -18.18 5.71
C SER A 275 -8.67 -18.43 6.75
N ALA A 276 -8.89 -18.04 8.00
CA ALA A 276 -7.93 -18.25 9.08
C ALA A 276 -7.95 -19.70 9.59
N THR A 277 -6.85 -20.12 10.23
CA THR A 277 -6.76 -21.36 11.01
C THR A 277 -6.06 -21.06 12.33
N LEU A 278 -6.32 -21.87 13.37
CA LEU A 278 -5.64 -21.70 14.66
C LEU A 278 -4.12 -21.80 14.50
N GLY A 279 -3.63 -22.77 13.73
CA GLY A 279 -2.20 -22.91 13.44
C GLY A 279 -1.62 -21.69 12.71
N GLY A 280 -2.34 -21.14 11.73
CA GLY A 280 -1.93 -19.93 11.02
C GLY A 280 -1.95 -18.68 11.90
N MET A 281 -2.93 -18.57 12.80
CA MET A 281 -3.00 -17.48 13.76
C MET A 281 -1.83 -17.53 14.75
N LEU A 282 -1.55 -18.70 15.32
CA LEU A 282 -0.43 -18.91 16.25
C LEU A 282 0.93 -18.60 15.60
N ASP A 283 1.10 -18.91 14.30
CA ASP A 283 2.29 -18.52 13.54
C ASP A 283 2.41 -17.00 13.41
N LYS A 284 1.29 -16.31 13.15
CA LYS A 284 1.22 -14.85 13.02
C LYS A 284 1.41 -14.08 14.33
N LEU A 285 1.26 -14.72 15.50
CA LEU A 285 1.65 -14.15 16.79
C LEU A 285 3.17 -13.94 16.91
N ASN A 286 3.96 -14.50 15.98
CA ASN A 286 5.41 -14.34 15.94
C ASN A 286 6.12 -14.77 17.24
N ILE A 287 5.63 -15.84 17.89
CA ILE A 287 6.24 -16.35 19.13
C ILE A 287 7.70 -16.78 18.84
N PRO A 288 8.69 -16.36 19.66
CA PRO A 288 10.08 -16.70 19.43
C PRO A 288 10.31 -18.22 19.29
N SER A 289 11.12 -18.63 18.31
CA SER A 289 11.43 -20.06 18.04
C SER A 289 10.25 -20.96 17.63
N VAL A 290 9.03 -20.42 17.56
CA VAL A 290 7.84 -21.10 17.02
C VAL A 290 7.73 -20.71 15.54
N GLY A 291 7.50 -21.70 14.69
CA GLY A 291 7.20 -21.48 13.28
C GLY A 291 6.00 -22.32 12.86
N PRO A 292 5.67 -22.36 11.56
CA PRO A 292 4.39 -22.90 11.09
C PRO A 292 4.10 -24.33 11.56
N GLY A 293 5.13 -25.20 11.54
CA GLY A 293 4.98 -26.59 11.97
C GLY A 293 4.76 -26.75 13.48
N ALA A 294 5.35 -25.89 14.31
CA ALA A 294 5.12 -25.92 15.76
C ALA A 294 3.75 -25.32 16.11
N ALA A 295 3.37 -24.24 15.43
CA ALA A 295 2.06 -23.62 15.55
C ALA A 295 0.94 -24.60 15.16
N GLN A 296 1.11 -25.37 14.08
CA GLN A 296 0.15 -26.40 13.70
C GLN A 296 0.02 -27.52 14.75
N LYS A 297 1.13 -27.99 15.33
CA LYS A 297 1.08 -29.00 16.40
C LYS A 297 0.33 -28.51 17.64
N LEU A 298 0.50 -27.25 18.01
CA LEU A 298 -0.28 -26.63 19.09
C LEU A 298 -1.76 -26.62 18.74
N ALA A 299 -2.10 -26.19 17.53
CA ALA A 299 -3.49 -26.19 17.07
C ALA A 299 -4.13 -27.59 17.10
N ASP A 300 -3.42 -28.61 16.61
CA ASP A 300 -3.91 -29.99 16.56
C ASP A 300 -4.11 -30.58 17.97
N LYS A 301 -3.26 -30.22 18.94
CA LYS A 301 -3.34 -30.72 20.32
C LYS A 301 -4.42 -30.02 21.14
N PHE A 302 -4.49 -28.69 21.07
CA PHE A 302 -5.28 -27.88 22.01
C PHE A 302 -6.64 -27.45 21.44
N GLY A 303 -6.80 -27.37 20.12
CA GLY A 303 -8.07 -27.10 19.45
C GLY A 303 -8.59 -25.66 19.54
N THR A 304 -8.30 -24.93 20.62
CA THR A 304 -8.70 -23.52 20.80
C THR A 304 -7.53 -22.65 21.27
N LEU A 305 -7.62 -21.34 21.09
CA LEU A 305 -6.59 -20.41 21.55
C LEU A 305 -6.56 -20.35 23.08
N GLU A 306 -7.71 -20.33 23.74
CA GLU A 306 -7.80 -20.27 25.20
C GLU A 306 -7.12 -21.48 25.84
N ALA A 307 -7.25 -22.67 25.24
CA ALA A 307 -6.55 -23.87 25.69
C ALA A 307 -5.03 -23.73 25.53
N VAL A 308 -4.54 -23.11 24.46
CA VAL A 308 -3.09 -22.84 24.28
C VAL A 308 -2.58 -21.84 25.32
N VAL A 309 -3.32 -20.75 25.57
CA VAL A 309 -2.92 -19.70 26.53
C VAL A 309 -2.87 -20.24 27.96
N SER A 310 -3.85 -21.07 28.33
CA SER A 310 -3.99 -21.62 29.70
C SER A 310 -3.17 -22.88 29.95
N ALA A 311 -2.70 -23.58 28.92
CA ALA A 311 -1.96 -24.83 29.05
C ALA A 311 -0.65 -24.68 29.83
N ASP A 312 -0.39 -25.62 30.74
CA ASP A 312 0.78 -25.57 31.59
C ASP A 312 2.07 -26.04 30.88
N TRP A 313 3.19 -25.98 31.60
CA TRP A 313 4.49 -26.43 31.08
C TRP A 313 4.49 -27.90 30.65
N LEU A 314 3.80 -28.76 31.40
CA LEU A 314 3.81 -30.21 31.17
C LEU A 314 3.05 -30.55 29.89
N ASP A 315 1.89 -29.93 29.68
CA ASP A 315 1.10 -30.05 28.46
C ASP A 315 1.88 -29.58 27.24
N MET A 316 2.56 -28.44 27.34
CA MET A 316 3.39 -27.89 26.27
C MET A 316 4.54 -28.82 25.88
N ARG A 317 5.19 -29.47 26.85
CA ARG A 317 6.32 -30.40 26.60
C ARG A 317 5.91 -31.71 25.95
N GLN A 318 4.65 -32.13 26.08
CA GLN A 318 4.13 -33.30 25.36
C GLN A 318 4.02 -33.04 23.86
N THR A 319 3.91 -31.78 23.44
CA THR A 319 3.65 -31.39 22.06
C THR A 319 4.88 -30.78 21.38
N LEU A 320 5.68 -30.01 22.13
CA LEU A 320 6.81 -29.24 21.61
C LEU A 320 8.15 -29.60 22.28
N PRO A 321 9.28 -29.46 21.55
CA PRO A 321 10.61 -29.45 22.14
C PRO A 321 10.74 -28.39 23.24
N GLU A 322 11.65 -28.63 24.19
CA GLU A 322 11.80 -27.82 25.40
C GLU A 322 11.92 -26.32 25.13
N LYS A 323 12.81 -25.93 24.20
CA LYS A 323 13.02 -24.53 23.82
C LYS A 323 11.74 -23.86 23.29
N GLN A 324 10.93 -24.59 22.50
CA GLN A 324 9.71 -24.04 21.91
C GLN A 324 8.59 -23.95 22.95
N ALA A 325 8.42 -24.98 23.78
CA ALA A 325 7.48 -24.98 24.90
C ALA A 325 7.76 -23.80 25.85
N GLN A 326 9.04 -23.53 26.14
CA GLN A 326 9.44 -22.44 27.02
C GLN A 326 9.13 -21.07 26.41
N ALA A 327 9.37 -20.92 25.11
CA ALA A 327 9.09 -19.68 24.42
C ALA A 327 7.58 -19.37 24.36
N VAL A 328 6.74 -20.39 24.14
CA VAL A 328 5.27 -20.23 24.16
C VAL A 328 4.79 -19.81 25.54
N ARG A 329 5.27 -20.47 26.61
CA ARG A 329 4.91 -20.08 27.98
C ARG A 329 5.38 -18.68 28.32
N ALA A 330 6.66 -18.37 28.08
CA ALA A 330 7.21 -17.05 28.36
C ALA A 330 6.48 -15.93 27.59
N PHE A 331 6.00 -16.21 26.38
CA PHE A 331 5.18 -15.28 25.61
C PHE A 331 3.81 -15.03 26.28
N PHE A 332 3.09 -16.07 26.67
CA PHE A 332 1.76 -15.91 27.30
C PHE A 332 1.78 -15.59 28.80
N ASP A 333 2.94 -15.68 29.45
CA ASP A 333 3.15 -15.16 30.81
C ASP A 333 3.09 -13.62 30.86
N VAL A 334 3.26 -12.95 29.71
CA VAL A 334 3.04 -11.51 29.54
C VAL A 334 1.55 -11.26 29.26
N PRO A 335 0.79 -10.61 30.18
CA PRO A 335 -0.65 -10.44 30.05
C PRO A 335 -1.08 -9.73 28.76
N GLU A 336 -0.30 -8.75 28.30
CA GLU A 336 -0.57 -7.98 27.09
C GLU A 336 -0.55 -8.86 25.83
N HIS A 337 0.33 -9.87 25.78
CA HIS A 337 0.40 -10.81 24.67
C HIS A 337 -0.82 -11.74 24.62
N ALA A 338 -1.27 -12.22 25.77
CA ALA A 338 -2.50 -13.01 25.87
C ALA A 338 -3.73 -12.18 25.46
N GLN A 339 -3.85 -10.95 25.97
CA GLN A 339 -4.93 -10.04 25.60
C GLN A 339 -4.92 -9.70 24.10
N ARG A 340 -3.74 -9.45 23.53
CA ARG A 340 -3.58 -9.18 22.10
C ARG A 340 -4.00 -10.38 21.26
N ALA A 341 -3.59 -11.59 21.62
CA ALA A 341 -3.98 -12.81 20.92
C ALA A 341 -5.51 -12.99 20.93
N LEU A 342 -6.15 -12.81 22.09
CA LEU A 342 -7.61 -12.89 22.21
C LEU A 342 -8.33 -11.81 21.38
N ALA A 343 -7.80 -10.59 21.36
CA ALA A 343 -8.34 -9.50 20.53
C ALA A 343 -8.26 -9.82 19.03
N ILE A 344 -7.16 -10.42 18.58
CA ILE A 344 -6.99 -10.86 17.18
C ILE A 344 -8.01 -11.96 16.85
N GLU A 345 -8.17 -12.97 17.71
CA GLU A 345 -9.17 -14.02 17.47
C GLU A 345 -10.59 -13.44 17.41
N GLN A 346 -10.92 -12.53 18.32
CA GLN A 346 -12.22 -11.87 18.35
C GLN A 346 -12.48 -11.09 17.06
N GLN A 347 -11.50 -10.31 16.58
CA GLN A 347 -11.66 -9.58 15.34
C GLN A 347 -11.78 -10.50 14.12
N LEU A 348 -11.05 -11.63 14.09
CA LEU A 348 -11.24 -12.64 13.04
C LEU A 348 -12.67 -13.22 13.07
N LYS A 349 -13.27 -13.39 14.25
CA LYS A 349 -14.68 -13.81 14.40
C LYS A 349 -15.62 -12.74 13.88
N ASP A 350 -15.44 -11.49 14.30
CA ASP A 350 -16.29 -10.35 13.92
C ASP A 350 -16.27 -10.08 12.41
N PHE A 351 -15.11 -10.31 11.77
CA PHE A 351 -14.97 -10.15 10.32
C PHE A 351 -15.50 -11.36 9.54
N GLY A 352 -15.76 -12.50 10.18
CA GLY A 352 -16.15 -13.74 9.52
C GLY A 352 -14.97 -14.51 8.90
N MET A 353 -13.74 -14.20 9.30
CA MET A 353 -12.50 -14.84 8.81
C MET A 353 -12.09 -16.05 9.65
N HIS A 354 -12.65 -16.20 10.84
CA HIS A 354 -12.31 -17.24 11.81
C HIS A 354 -12.59 -18.65 11.29
N TRP A 355 -11.81 -19.66 11.71
CA TRP A 355 -11.96 -21.05 11.25
C TRP A 355 -13.29 -21.72 11.61
N GLN A 356 -14.06 -21.12 12.52
CA GLN A 356 -15.44 -21.56 12.85
C GLN A 356 -16.52 -20.76 12.11
N SER A 357 -16.15 -19.73 11.34
CA SER A 357 -17.09 -18.96 10.53
C SER A 357 -17.60 -19.81 9.35
N GLU A 358 -18.76 -19.44 8.83
CA GLU A 358 -19.30 -20.08 7.63
C GLU A 358 -18.41 -19.76 6.42
N LYS A 359 -18.00 -20.80 5.68
CA LYS A 359 -17.35 -20.59 4.39
C LYS A 359 -18.38 -20.03 3.42
N LYS A 360 -18.17 -18.79 2.98
CA LYS A 360 -18.82 -18.27 1.79
C LYS A 360 -18.17 -18.94 0.58
N VAL A 361 -18.64 -20.12 0.21
CA VAL A 361 -18.38 -20.65 -1.13
C VAL A 361 -19.20 -19.77 -2.07
N VAL A 362 -18.55 -19.19 -3.08
CA VAL A 362 -19.30 -18.52 -4.15
C VAL A 362 -19.94 -19.59 -5.02
N GLU A 363 -20.94 -20.29 -4.47
CA GLU A 363 -21.71 -21.27 -5.22
C GLU A 363 -22.52 -20.54 -6.29
N GLY A 364 -22.36 -20.98 -7.54
CA GLY A 364 -23.08 -20.44 -8.69
C GLY A 364 -22.24 -19.58 -9.65
N LEU A 365 -21.00 -19.22 -9.31
CA LEU A 365 -20.11 -18.58 -10.28
C LEU A 365 -19.33 -19.61 -11.13
N PRO A 366 -19.11 -19.36 -12.44
CA PRO A 366 -18.61 -20.37 -13.38
C PRO A 366 -17.22 -20.91 -13.05
N LEU A 367 -16.39 -20.13 -12.37
CA LEU A 367 -15.01 -20.47 -12.04
C LEU A 367 -14.75 -20.63 -10.54
N ALA A 368 -15.80 -20.72 -9.73
CA ALA A 368 -15.68 -20.89 -8.28
C ALA A 368 -14.74 -22.05 -7.91
N GLY A 369 -13.73 -21.75 -7.07
CA GLY A 369 -12.74 -22.72 -6.60
C GLY A 369 -11.63 -23.07 -7.59
N GLN A 370 -11.66 -22.55 -8.82
CA GLN A 370 -10.59 -22.77 -9.79
C GLN A 370 -9.42 -21.82 -9.56
N THR A 371 -8.20 -22.31 -9.76
CA THR A 371 -6.99 -21.46 -9.72
C THR A 371 -6.48 -21.19 -11.12
N TRP A 372 -6.37 -19.92 -11.50
CA TRP A 372 -5.94 -19.46 -12.81
C TRP A 372 -4.58 -18.76 -12.73
N VAL A 373 -3.77 -18.80 -13.78
CA VAL A 373 -2.48 -18.10 -13.85
C VAL A 373 -2.42 -17.28 -15.14
N LEU A 374 -2.12 -15.99 -15.03
CA LEU A 374 -1.86 -15.12 -16.18
C LEU A 374 -0.36 -14.99 -16.40
N THR A 375 0.13 -15.30 -17.60
CA THR A 375 1.54 -15.24 -17.96
C THR A 375 1.74 -14.73 -19.39
N GLY A 376 2.89 -14.08 -19.65
CA GLY A 376 3.14 -13.36 -20.90
C GLY A 376 2.53 -11.96 -20.90
N SER A 377 2.76 -11.22 -21.97
CA SER A 377 2.10 -9.94 -22.24
C SER A 377 0.68 -10.19 -22.75
N LEU A 378 -0.29 -9.39 -22.32
CA LEU A 378 -1.66 -9.39 -22.85
C LEU A 378 -1.84 -8.12 -23.70
N GLU A 379 -2.21 -8.29 -24.97
CA GLU A 379 -2.35 -7.23 -25.96
C GLU A 379 -3.79 -6.73 -26.10
N LEU A 380 -4.79 -7.57 -25.82
CA LEU A 380 -6.22 -7.27 -25.94
C LEU A 380 -6.79 -6.63 -24.67
N MET A 381 -6.22 -6.90 -23.50
CA MET A 381 -6.57 -6.21 -22.26
C MET A 381 -5.40 -6.16 -21.28
N SER A 382 -5.43 -5.24 -20.32
CA SER A 382 -4.39 -5.21 -19.29
C SER A 382 -4.48 -6.44 -18.37
N ARG A 383 -3.34 -6.84 -17.80
CA ARG A 383 -3.29 -8.00 -16.88
C ARG A 383 -4.15 -7.81 -15.64
N ASP A 384 -4.29 -6.57 -15.17
CA ASP A 384 -5.09 -6.25 -13.99
C ASP A 384 -6.59 -6.36 -14.31
N VAL A 385 -7.01 -5.92 -15.50
CA VAL A 385 -8.39 -6.09 -15.99
C VAL A 385 -8.70 -7.57 -16.20
N ALA A 386 -7.78 -8.35 -16.78
CA ALA A 386 -7.94 -9.79 -16.93
C ALA A 386 -8.07 -10.51 -15.58
N LYS A 387 -7.27 -10.10 -14.60
CA LYS A 387 -7.31 -10.62 -13.22
C LYS A 387 -8.65 -10.33 -12.57
N GLU A 388 -9.11 -9.09 -12.65
CA GLU A 388 -10.39 -8.64 -12.11
C GLU A 388 -11.57 -9.42 -12.70
N LYS A 389 -11.60 -9.63 -14.02
CA LYS A 389 -12.65 -10.42 -14.69
C LYS A 389 -12.66 -11.88 -14.24
N LEU A 390 -11.49 -12.48 -14.06
CA LEU A 390 -11.37 -13.86 -13.56
C LEU A 390 -11.82 -13.98 -12.10
N GLU A 391 -11.40 -13.05 -11.25
CA GLU A 391 -11.80 -13.00 -9.85
C GLU A 391 -13.32 -12.74 -9.72
N GLY A 392 -13.89 -11.90 -10.58
CA GLY A 392 -15.34 -11.67 -10.68
C GLY A 392 -16.16 -12.89 -11.11
N LEU A 393 -15.53 -13.88 -11.77
CA LEU A 393 -16.11 -15.19 -12.08
C LEU A 393 -15.86 -16.25 -11.00
N GLY A 394 -15.27 -15.85 -9.86
CA GLY A 394 -14.97 -16.73 -8.72
C GLY A 394 -13.64 -17.48 -8.81
N ALA A 395 -12.78 -17.16 -9.78
CA ALA A 395 -11.47 -17.78 -9.92
C ALA A 395 -10.43 -17.15 -8.98
N LYS A 396 -9.52 -17.95 -8.45
CA LYS A 396 -8.31 -17.47 -7.76
C LYS A 396 -7.18 -17.26 -8.75
N VAL A 397 -6.71 -16.04 -8.95
CA VAL A 397 -5.56 -15.78 -9.84
C VAL A 397 -4.23 -15.86 -9.07
N SER A 398 -3.33 -16.73 -9.50
CA SER A 398 -2.02 -16.98 -8.87
C SER A 398 -0.86 -16.52 -9.77
N GLY A 399 0.22 -16.06 -9.15
CA GLY A 399 1.46 -15.69 -9.85
C GLY A 399 2.34 -16.88 -10.27
N SER A 400 2.06 -18.08 -9.75
CA SER A 400 2.88 -19.28 -9.94
C SER A 400 2.06 -20.48 -10.41
N VAL A 401 2.63 -21.26 -11.34
CA VAL A 401 2.05 -22.52 -11.81
C VAL A 401 2.42 -23.65 -10.85
N SER A 402 1.40 -24.39 -10.39
CA SER A 402 1.51 -25.56 -9.51
C SER A 402 0.56 -26.67 -9.97
N ALA A 403 0.65 -27.86 -9.38
CA ALA A 403 -0.30 -28.94 -9.66
C ALA A 403 -1.77 -28.61 -9.27
N LYS A 404 -1.99 -27.55 -8.46
CA LYS A 404 -3.33 -27.06 -8.08
C LYS A 404 -3.87 -26.01 -9.06
N THR A 405 -3.07 -25.58 -10.02
CA THR A 405 -3.48 -24.63 -11.06
C THR A 405 -4.40 -25.34 -12.04
N HIS A 406 -5.57 -24.76 -12.30
CA HIS A 406 -6.58 -25.32 -13.19
C HIS A 406 -6.40 -24.86 -14.63
N THR A 407 -6.08 -23.57 -14.84
CA THR A 407 -5.91 -23.02 -16.20
C THR A 407 -4.83 -21.95 -16.22
N VAL A 408 -4.07 -21.90 -17.30
CA VAL A 408 -3.03 -20.89 -17.55
C VAL A 408 -3.40 -20.11 -18.81
N VAL A 409 -3.49 -18.78 -18.70
CA VAL A 409 -3.62 -17.89 -19.87
C VAL A 409 -2.22 -17.42 -20.25
N ALA A 410 -1.82 -17.72 -21.49
CA ALA A 410 -0.47 -17.48 -21.98
C ALA A 410 -0.51 -16.55 -23.20
N GLY A 411 -0.06 -15.31 -23.00
CA GLY A 411 0.20 -14.37 -24.09
C GLY A 411 1.65 -14.44 -24.60
N PRO A 412 2.02 -13.60 -25.58
CA PRO A 412 3.38 -13.53 -26.10
C PRO A 412 4.43 -13.39 -24.99
N GLY A 413 5.49 -14.20 -25.03
CA GLY A 413 6.56 -14.17 -24.03
C GLY A 413 6.28 -14.90 -22.71
N ALA A 414 5.23 -15.74 -22.63
CA ALA A 414 4.86 -16.49 -21.42
C ALA A 414 5.96 -17.43 -20.83
N GLY A 415 6.97 -17.80 -21.62
CA GLY A 415 8.23 -18.37 -21.16
C GLY A 415 8.11 -19.58 -20.23
N SER A 416 8.86 -19.56 -19.13
CA SER A 416 9.03 -20.68 -18.18
C SER A 416 7.77 -21.16 -17.49
N LYS A 417 6.74 -20.31 -17.34
CA LYS A 417 5.45 -20.70 -16.74
C LYS A 417 4.60 -21.51 -17.70
N LEU A 418 4.65 -21.20 -19.01
CA LEU A 418 3.98 -21.98 -20.04
C LEU A 418 4.60 -23.38 -20.15
N THR A 419 5.94 -23.47 -20.15
CA THR A 419 6.65 -24.76 -20.15
C THR A 419 6.22 -25.63 -18.98
N LYS A 420 6.21 -25.05 -17.76
CA LYS A 420 5.79 -25.76 -16.55
C LYS A 420 4.32 -26.19 -16.56
N ALA A 421 3.44 -25.40 -17.17
CA ALA A 421 2.03 -25.75 -17.33
C ALA A 421 1.85 -26.97 -18.25
N ASN A 422 2.59 -26.99 -19.37
CA ASN A 422 2.60 -28.11 -20.31
C ASN A 422 3.18 -29.39 -19.69
N GLU A 423 4.27 -29.30 -18.92
CA GLU A 423 4.86 -30.44 -18.20
C GLU A 423 3.90 -31.07 -17.18
N LEU A 424 3.07 -30.24 -16.54
CA LEU A 424 2.06 -30.67 -15.57
C LEU A 424 0.74 -31.07 -16.24
N GLY A 425 0.62 -30.98 -17.57
CA GLY A 425 -0.59 -31.33 -18.31
C GLY A 425 -1.79 -30.43 -18.03
N LEU A 426 -1.54 -29.16 -17.67
CA LEU A 426 -2.59 -28.21 -17.31
C LEU A 426 -3.24 -27.58 -18.56
N LYS A 427 -4.50 -27.15 -18.43
CA LYS A 427 -5.20 -26.44 -19.50
C LYS A 427 -4.52 -25.08 -19.77
N VAL A 428 -4.15 -24.83 -21.02
CA VAL A 428 -3.58 -23.55 -21.47
C VAL A 428 -4.54 -22.89 -22.45
N LEU A 429 -4.79 -21.60 -22.26
CA LEU A 429 -5.53 -20.75 -23.19
C LEU A 429 -4.59 -19.66 -23.72
N ASP A 430 -4.65 -19.37 -25.01
CA ASP A 430 -4.09 -18.14 -25.54
C ASP A 430 -5.03 -16.96 -25.25
N GLU A 431 -4.59 -15.75 -25.58
CA GLU A 431 -5.33 -14.54 -25.25
C GLU A 431 -6.69 -14.45 -25.99
N GLU A 432 -6.76 -14.88 -27.25
CA GLU A 432 -8.00 -14.92 -28.02
C GLU A 432 -9.01 -15.91 -27.43
N ALA A 433 -8.56 -17.13 -27.08
CA ALA A 433 -9.40 -18.13 -26.44
C ALA A 433 -9.85 -17.69 -25.03
N PHE A 434 -9.02 -16.95 -24.31
CA PHE A 434 -9.38 -16.37 -23.02
C PHE A 434 -10.47 -15.29 -23.16
N VAL A 435 -10.35 -14.38 -24.14
CA VAL A 435 -11.40 -13.39 -24.45
C VAL A 435 -12.70 -14.09 -24.88
N GLY A 436 -12.60 -15.11 -25.72
CA GLY A 436 -13.76 -15.93 -26.13
C GLY A 436 -14.43 -16.60 -24.94
N PHE A 437 -13.64 -17.14 -24.00
CA PHE A 437 -14.14 -17.71 -22.76
C PHE A 437 -14.87 -16.67 -21.90
N LEU A 438 -14.31 -15.47 -21.71
CA LEU A 438 -14.94 -14.40 -20.94
C LEU A 438 -16.30 -13.98 -21.54
N LYS A 439 -16.38 -13.86 -22.87
CA LYS A 439 -17.63 -13.56 -23.57
C LYS A 439 -18.69 -14.64 -23.37
N GLN A 440 -18.30 -15.91 -23.35
CA GLN A 440 -19.22 -17.03 -23.06
C GLN A 440 -19.78 -16.98 -21.63
N GLN A 441 -19.05 -16.35 -20.69
CA GLN A 441 -19.51 -16.13 -19.32
C GLN A 441 -20.25 -14.81 -19.12
N GLY A 442 -20.58 -14.10 -20.21
CA GLY A 442 -21.30 -12.82 -20.14
C GLY A 442 -20.45 -11.63 -19.69
N VAL A 443 -19.12 -11.75 -19.70
CA VAL A 443 -18.21 -10.67 -19.32
C VAL A 443 -17.80 -9.86 -20.56
N GLU A 444 -18.12 -8.57 -20.58
CA GLU A 444 -17.69 -7.66 -21.65
C GLU A 444 -16.18 -7.45 -21.62
N VAL A 445 -15.56 -7.46 -22.79
CA VAL A 445 -14.12 -7.18 -22.97
C VAL A 445 -14.05 -5.89 -23.78
N GLY A 446 -13.91 -4.77 -23.07
CA GLY A 446 -13.85 -3.41 -23.61
C GLY A 446 -12.44 -2.87 -23.64
#